data_AF-A0A5B6VJD8-F1
#
_entry.id   AF-A0A5B6VJD8-F1
#
_cell.length_a   1.000
_cell.length_b   1.000
_cell.length_c   1.000
_cell.angle_alpha   90.00
_cell.angle_beta   90.00
_cell.angle_gamma   90.00
#
_symmetry.space_group_name_H-M   'P 1'
#
loop_
_entity.id
_entity.type
_entity.pdbx_description
1 polymer ?
#
loop_
_entity_poly.entity_id
_entity_poly.type
_entity_poly.pdbx_seq_one_letter_code
_entity_poly.pdbx_strand_id
1 'polypeptide(L)'
;MVRSGCAAADNSRVTEENPNHKEKKAKLEAEQRRRRMREEYEKLALTEQPKKQMKAAKSNTKNTIIMEEGDANIASASKHGKVEDVCVESFMEQLKAKVKSEVDYSHFPILEEDLGKDLETVGRFSVPLRLAPIANRIKDGFGDITSSSSQSDCAAKPTYLLFCAAIKEMDDLKLDQVNETKLLLWRDAINNALNLQFNVDFAIKHLFKIAHAYFGFKVMEGKSGEEMLKLKNVDGKMEVPEDCLREAEYFSGKPLSTGLLR
;
A
#
# COMPACT_ATOMS: atom_id res chain seq x y z
N MET A 1 -47.92 -5.29 -66.28
CA MET A 1 -48.01 -3.83 -66.03
C MET A 1 -49.09 -3.63 -64.97
N VAL A 2 -48.96 -2.96 -63.82
CA VAL A 2 -47.90 -2.25 -63.08
C VAL A 2 -48.36 -2.27 -61.59
N ARG A 3 -47.41 -2.34 -60.66
CA ARG A 3 -47.59 -2.37 -59.19
C ARG A 3 -48.14 -1.06 -58.62
N SER A 4 -48.87 -1.14 -57.51
CA SER A 4 -48.98 -0.12 -56.45
C SER A 4 -49.48 -0.84 -55.18
N GLY A 5 -48.83 -0.88 -54.02
CA GLY A 5 -47.84 0.01 -53.42
C GLY A 5 -48.51 0.80 -52.29
N CYS A 6 -48.46 0.29 -51.06
CA CYS A 6 -48.65 1.06 -49.81
C CYS A 6 -48.00 0.28 -48.65
N ALA A 7 -46.73 0.59 -48.36
CA ALA A 7 -46.09 0.27 -47.10
C ALA A 7 -46.15 1.54 -46.23
N ALA A 8 -46.70 1.42 -45.03
CA ALA A 8 -46.64 2.49 -44.03
C ALA A 8 -45.20 2.60 -43.52
N ALA A 9 -44.59 3.78 -43.72
CA ALA A 9 -43.32 4.12 -43.12
C ALA A 9 -43.57 4.61 -41.69
N ASP A 10 -43.21 3.79 -40.71
CA ASP A 10 -43.20 4.16 -39.30
C ASP A 10 -41.88 4.88 -39.00
N ASN A 11 -41.97 6.18 -38.72
CA ASN A 11 -40.83 7.08 -38.62
C ASN A 11 -40.39 7.20 -37.16
N SER A 12 -39.83 6.13 -36.59
CA SER A 12 -39.17 6.19 -35.28
C SER A 12 -37.73 6.69 -35.43
N ARG A 13 -37.57 8.01 -35.35
CA ARG A 13 -36.28 8.71 -35.33
C ARG A 13 -35.60 8.46 -33.97
N VAL A 14 -34.79 7.40 -33.90
CA VAL A 14 -33.85 7.21 -32.78
C VAL A 14 -32.76 8.26 -32.94
N THR A 15 -32.73 9.24 -32.04
CA THR A 15 -31.60 10.16 -31.91
C THR A 15 -30.42 9.38 -31.36
N GLU A 16 -29.57 8.89 -32.26
CA GLU A 16 -28.27 8.32 -31.94
C GLU A 16 -27.41 9.43 -31.32
N GLU A 17 -27.32 9.46 -29.99
CA GLU A 17 -26.40 10.36 -29.31
C GLU A 17 -24.96 9.96 -29.67
N ASN A 18 -24.27 10.87 -30.33
CA ASN A 18 -22.92 10.69 -30.83
C ASN A 18 -21.98 10.20 -29.69
N PRO A 19 -21.35 9.02 -29.81
CA PRO A 19 -20.56 8.41 -28.73
C PRO A 19 -19.41 9.31 -28.22
N ASN A 20 -18.91 10.20 -29.08
CA ASN A 20 -17.87 11.18 -28.74
C ASN A 20 -18.37 12.24 -27.73
N HIS A 21 -19.66 12.58 -27.73
CA HIS A 21 -20.25 13.52 -26.78
C HIS A 21 -20.43 12.89 -25.39
N LYS A 22 -20.82 11.61 -25.34
CA LYS A 22 -20.97 10.85 -24.10
C LYS A 22 -19.63 10.65 -23.39
N GLU A 23 -18.57 10.36 -24.15
CA GLU A 23 -17.22 10.20 -23.61
C GLU A 23 -16.65 11.53 -23.08
N LYS A 24 -16.88 12.64 -23.80
CA LYS A 24 -16.48 13.99 -23.34
C LYS A 24 -17.21 14.40 -22.06
N LYS A 25 -18.50 14.10 -21.94
CA LYS A 25 -19.29 14.35 -20.73
C LYS A 25 -18.79 13.53 -19.54
N ALA A 26 -18.50 12.24 -19.74
CA ALA A 26 -17.95 11.38 -18.69
C ALA A 26 -16.55 11.85 -18.23
N LYS A 27 -15.69 12.29 -19.16
CA LYS A 27 -14.37 12.85 -18.84
C LYS A 27 -14.47 14.14 -18.01
N LEU A 28 -15.41 15.02 -18.36
CA LEU A 28 -15.65 16.27 -17.63
C LEU A 28 -16.17 16.01 -16.21
N GLU A 29 -17.11 15.06 -16.06
CA GLU A 29 -17.64 14.66 -14.75
C GLU A 29 -16.56 14.03 -13.86
N ALA A 30 -15.67 13.20 -14.44
CA ALA A 30 -14.54 12.61 -13.72
C ALA A 30 -13.49 13.67 -13.29
N GLU A 31 -13.26 14.70 -14.11
CA GLU A 31 -12.38 15.81 -13.74
C GLU A 31 -12.97 16.68 -12.62
N GLN A 32 -14.27 16.97 -12.67
CA GLN A 32 -14.97 17.71 -11.61
C GLN A 32 -14.99 16.95 -10.28
N ARG A 33 -15.09 15.61 -10.32
CA ARG A 33 -14.97 14.77 -9.13
C ARG A 33 -13.56 14.82 -8.53
N ARG A 34 -12.53 14.83 -9.38
CA ARG A 34 -11.11 14.99 -8.96
C ARG A 34 -10.81 16.34 -8.34
N ARG A 35 -11.41 17.44 -8.84
CA ARG A 35 -11.25 18.77 -8.23
C ARG A 35 -11.86 18.81 -6.82
N ARG A 36 -13.08 18.28 -6.66
CA ARG A 36 -13.74 18.21 -5.34
C ARG A 36 -12.96 17.39 -4.32
N MET A 37 -12.43 16.23 -4.72
CA MET A 37 -11.59 15.41 -3.83
C MET A 37 -10.32 16.16 -3.41
N ARG A 38 -9.64 16.87 -4.33
CA ARG A 38 -8.44 17.65 -3.99
C ARG A 38 -8.74 18.79 -3.02
N GLU A 39 -9.83 19.52 -3.24
CA GLU A 39 -10.28 20.58 -2.32
C GLU A 39 -10.64 20.03 -0.92
N GLU A 40 -11.17 18.81 -0.85
CA GLU A 40 -11.47 18.14 0.42
C GLU A 40 -10.19 17.70 1.14
N TYR A 41 -9.24 17.09 0.42
CA TYR A 41 -7.92 16.75 0.97
C TYR A 41 -7.16 17.98 1.45
N GLU A 42 -7.24 19.10 0.73
CA GLU A 42 -6.58 20.35 1.11
C GLU A 42 -7.23 20.98 2.35
N LYS A 43 -8.56 20.88 2.50
CA LYS A 43 -9.26 21.25 3.75
C LYS A 43 -8.84 20.40 4.94
N LEU A 44 -8.71 19.08 4.75
CA LEU A 44 -8.25 18.15 5.79
C LEU A 44 -6.80 18.42 6.19
N ALA A 45 -5.94 18.76 5.22
CA ALA A 45 -4.54 19.10 5.47
C ALA A 45 -4.37 20.44 6.23
N LEU A 46 -5.27 21.41 6.03
CA LEU A 46 -5.27 22.68 6.75
C LEU A 46 -5.81 22.57 8.19
N THR A 47 -6.63 21.55 8.49
CA THR A 47 -7.11 21.29 9.86
C THR A 47 -6.13 20.52 10.74
N GLU A 48 -5.13 19.86 10.15
CA GLU A 48 -4.16 18.99 10.83
C GLU A 48 -2.83 19.69 11.20
N GLN A 49 -2.65 20.98 10.88
CA GLN A 49 -1.45 21.71 11.37
C GLN A 49 -1.59 22.09 12.85
N PRO A 50 -0.61 21.74 13.73
CA PRO A 50 -0.62 22.21 15.11
C PRO A 50 -0.34 23.72 15.13
N LYS A 51 -1.31 24.50 15.63
CA LYS A 51 -1.11 25.90 15.99
C LYS A 51 -0.04 26.02 17.08
N LYS A 52 1.23 26.19 16.71
CA LYS A 52 2.24 26.72 17.62
C LYS A 52 1.94 28.21 17.83
N GLN A 53 1.31 28.53 18.96
CA GLN A 53 1.37 29.89 19.52
C GLN A 53 2.22 29.90 20.78
N MET A 54 3.28 30.71 20.69
CA MET A 54 4.07 31.22 21.80
C MET A 54 3.17 31.87 22.86
N LYS A 55 3.40 31.58 24.14
CA LYS A 55 3.27 32.57 25.22
C LYS A 55 4.35 32.37 26.27
N ALA A 56 5.24 33.35 26.35
CA ALA A 56 6.04 33.62 27.53
C ALA A 56 5.19 34.41 28.54
N ALA A 57 5.24 34.05 29.83
CA ALA A 57 5.42 34.97 30.97
C ALA A 57 5.20 34.28 32.33
N LYS A 58 6.30 34.21 33.09
CA LYS A 58 6.49 34.61 34.50
C LYS A 58 5.63 34.02 35.64
N SER A 59 6.41 33.43 36.56
CA SER A 59 6.52 33.68 38.02
C SER A 59 5.84 32.73 39.01
N ASN A 60 6.71 32.15 39.84
CA ASN A 60 6.64 31.86 41.28
C ASN A 60 5.32 31.36 41.87
N THR A 61 5.40 30.24 42.63
CA THR A 61 5.32 30.26 44.11
C THR A 61 5.65 28.88 44.68
N LYS A 62 6.43 28.89 45.77
CA LYS A 62 6.79 27.75 46.64
C LYS A 62 5.55 27.17 47.35
N ASN A 63 5.57 25.87 47.66
CA ASN A 63 5.26 25.23 48.96
C ASN A 63 4.92 23.75 48.70
N THR A 64 5.67 22.77 49.22
CA THR A 64 5.70 22.20 50.58
C THR A 64 5.05 20.81 50.54
N ILE A 65 5.81 19.83 51.02
CA ILE A 65 5.49 18.41 51.16
C ILE A 65 4.39 18.22 52.20
N ILE A 66 3.37 17.40 51.89
CA ILE A 66 2.60 16.63 52.87
C ILE A 66 2.35 15.24 52.29
N MET A 67 2.78 14.21 53.03
CA MET A 67 2.38 12.82 52.87
C MET A 67 1.02 12.62 53.50
N GLU A 68 0.09 11.93 52.84
CA GLU A 68 -0.95 11.13 53.51
C GLU A 68 -1.48 10.04 52.56
N GLU A 69 -1.57 8.82 53.09
CA GLU A 69 -2.23 7.65 52.49
C GLU A 69 -3.75 7.82 52.48
N GLY A 70 -4.42 7.23 51.48
CA GLY A 70 -5.88 7.11 51.47
C GLY A 70 -6.44 6.61 50.15
N ASP A 71 -6.95 5.39 50.15
CA ASP A 71 -7.64 4.72 49.04
C ASP A 71 -8.92 5.44 48.59
N ALA A 72 -9.18 5.48 47.27
CA ALA A 72 -10.43 5.06 46.61
C ALA A 72 -10.61 5.69 45.21
N ASN A 73 -10.70 4.81 44.22
CA ASN A 73 -11.48 4.90 42.97
C ASN A 73 -12.11 6.26 42.59
N ILE A 74 -11.60 6.87 41.53
CA ILE A 74 -12.41 7.66 40.59
C ILE A 74 -12.01 7.29 39.17
N ALA A 75 -12.94 6.65 38.46
CA ALA A 75 -12.90 6.49 37.03
C ALA A 75 -12.90 7.87 36.37
N SER A 76 -11.89 8.17 35.54
CA SER A 76 -12.00 9.23 34.54
C SER A 76 -11.54 8.70 33.19
N ALA A 77 -12.47 8.75 32.24
CA ALA A 77 -12.26 8.37 30.86
C ALA A 77 -11.27 9.34 30.22
N SER A 78 -10.01 8.92 30.15
CA SER A 78 -8.99 9.59 29.36
C SER A 78 -9.01 8.96 27.96
N LYS A 79 -9.72 9.62 27.04
CA LYS A 79 -9.59 9.39 25.59
C LYS A 79 -8.24 9.95 25.14
N HIS A 80 -7.17 9.20 25.39
CA HIS A 80 -5.92 9.34 24.65
C HIS A 80 -5.87 8.18 23.65
N GLY A 81 -5.68 8.52 22.38
CA GLY A 81 -5.57 7.55 21.30
C GLY A 81 -4.57 6.47 21.68
N LYS A 82 -5.02 5.21 21.64
CA LYS A 82 -4.11 4.08 21.78
C LYS A 82 -3.14 4.15 20.62
N VAL A 83 -1.90 4.53 20.89
CA VAL A 83 -0.77 4.13 20.06
C VAL A 83 -0.75 2.61 20.20
N GLU A 84 -1.21 1.90 19.18
CA GLU A 84 -1.09 0.45 19.15
C GLU A 84 0.40 0.11 19.14
N ASP A 85 0.87 -0.49 20.24
CA ASP A 85 2.25 -0.92 20.43
C ASP A 85 2.46 -2.15 19.52
N VAL A 86 2.90 -1.93 18.27
CA VAL A 86 3.11 -3.02 17.30
C VAL A 86 4.40 -3.76 17.64
N CYS A 87 4.28 -4.99 18.15
CA CYS A 87 5.40 -5.91 18.31
C CYS A 87 5.72 -6.60 16.98
N VAL A 88 7.01 -6.81 16.68
CA VAL A 88 7.49 -7.50 15.47
C VAL A 88 6.74 -8.81 15.23
N GLU A 89 6.56 -9.63 16.26
CA GLU A 89 5.84 -10.91 16.16
C GLU A 89 4.40 -10.73 15.70
N SER A 90 3.68 -9.75 16.27
CA SER A 90 2.29 -9.45 15.88
C SER A 90 2.20 -9.04 14.42
N PHE A 91 3.13 -8.20 13.94
CA PHE A 91 3.14 -7.80 12.53
C PHE A 91 3.50 -8.97 11.60
N MET A 92 4.44 -9.82 12.00
CA MET A 92 4.79 -11.01 11.21
C MET A 92 3.61 -11.98 11.12
N GLU A 93 2.81 -12.13 12.17
CA GLU A 93 1.55 -12.88 12.12
C GLU A 93 0.53 -12.22 11.19
N GLN A 94 0.44 -10.89 11.15
CA GLN A 94 -0.39 -10.18 10.17
C GLN A 94 0.10 -10.43 8.72
N LEU A 95 1.40 -10.52 8.49
CA LEU A 95 1.93 -10.85 7.16
C LEU A 95 1.63 -12.29 6.73
N LYS A 96 1.61 -13.24 7.68
CA LYS A 96 1.25 -14.64 7.43
C LYS A 96 -0.26 -14.86 7.31
N ALA A 97 -1.06 -13.95 7.86
CA ALA A 97 -2.50 -14.09 7.90
C ALA A 97 -3.12 -14.13 6.49
N LYS A 98 -4.01 -15.09 6.29
CA LYS A 98 -4.79 -15.24 5.05
C LYS A 98 -6.08 -14.42 5.13
N VAL A 99 -5.93 -13.10 5.23
CA VAL A 99 -7.06 -12.17 5.25
C VAL A 99 -7.50 -11.81 3.83
N LYS A 100 -8.71 -11.24 3.71
CA LYS A 100 -9.20 -10.72 2.44
C LYS A 100 -8.26 -9.60 1.98
N SER A 101 -7.82 -9.68 0.74
CA SER A 101 -7.01 -8.65 0.10
C SER A 101 -7.76 -7.32 0.05
N GLU A 102 -7.09 -6.24 0.43
CA GLU A 102 -7.55 -4.86 0.29
C GLU A 102 -6.83 -4.12 -0.84
N VAL A 103 -5.81 -4.74 -1.45
CA VAL A 103 -5.06 -4.12 -2.54
C VAL A 103 -5.91 -3.95 -3.80
N ASP A 104 -5.73 -2.80 -4.44
CA ASP A 104 -6.28 -2.45 -5.75
C ASP A 104 -5.22 -1.76 -6.61
N TYR A 105 -5.57 -1.41 -7.84
CA TYR A 105 -4.65 -0.78 -8.79
C TYR A 105 -4.26 0.65 -8.40
N SER A 106 -5.16 1.41 -7.77
CA SER A 106 -4.92 2.80 -7.35
C SER A 106 -3.87 2.92 -6.23
N HIS A 107 -3.66 1.83 -5.48
CA HIS A 107 -2.56 1.75 -4.51
C HIS A 107 -1.17 1.73 -5.16
N PHE A 108 -1.09 1.49 -6.47
CA PHE A 108 0.14 1.48 -7.25
C PHE A 108 0.08 2.56 -8.33
N PRO A 109 0.69 3.74 -8.11
CA PRO A 109 0.67 4.84 -9.07
C PRO A 109 1.16 4.44 -10.48
N ILE A 110 2.11 3.50 -10.56
CA ILE A 110 2.63 2.97 -11.82
C ILE A 110 1.56 2.27 -12.67
N LEU A 111 0.51 1.74 -12.04
CA LEU A 111 -0.62 1.15 -12.75
C LEU A 111 -1.60 2.23 -13.22
N GLU A 112 -1.84 3.29 -12.44
CA GLU A 112 -2.76 4.37 -12.85
C GLU A 112 -2.32 5.10 -14.13
N GLU A 113 -1.01 5.34 -14.27
CA GLU A 113 -0.45 6.15 -15.36
C GLU A 113 -0.42 5.39 -16.71
N ASP A 114 -0.26 4.06 -16.69
CA ASP A 114 0.06 3.26 -17.88
C ASP A 114 -1.00 2.21 -18.26
N LEU A 115 -2.16 2.18 -17.58
CA LEU A 115 -3.22 1.22 -17.92
C LEU A 115 -3.73 1.42 -19.35
N GLY A 116 -3.29 0.52 -20.24
CA GLY A 116 -3.79 0.40 -21.62
C GLY A 116 -3.02 1.21 -22.67
N LYS A 117 -1.88 1.80 -22.33
CA LYS A 117 -0.96 2.44 -23.29
C LYS A 117 0.38 1.72 -23.24
N ASP A 118 1.03 1.62 -24.40
CA ASP A 118 2.39 1.10 -24.55
C ASP A 118 2.64 -0.19 -23.74
N LEU A 119 2.12 -1.30 -24.27
CA LEU A 119 2.24 -2.62 -23.66
C LEU A 119 3.31 -3.45 -24.34
N GLU A 120 4.05 -4.21 -23.54
CA GLU A 120 4.99 -5.23 -24.00
C GLU A 120 4.51 -6.61 -23.53
N THR A 121 4.60 -7.60 -24.40
CA THR A 121 4.25 -8.98 -24.05
C THR A 121 5.44 -9.66 -23.37
N VAL A 122 5.30 -9.96 -22.08
CA VAL A 122 6.27 -10.72 -21.30
C VAL A 122 5.62 -12.02 -20.83
N GLY A 123 6.10 -13.14 -21.35
CA GLY A 123 5.45 -14.44 -21.12
C GLY A 123 4.07 -14.47 -21.78
N ARG A 124 3.02 -14.80 -21.02
CA ARG A 124 1.64 -14.85 -21.52
C ARG A 124 0.85 -13.55 -21.34
N PHE A 125 1.41 -12.52 -20.69
CA PHE A 125 0.69 -11.27 -20.42
C PHE A 125 1.32 -10.06 -21.11
N SER A 126 0.46 -9.16 -21.62
CA SER A 126 0.89 -7.82 -22.01
C SER A 126 0.91 -6.90 -20.79
N VAL A 127 2.08 -6.39 -20.45
CA VAL A 127 2.33 -5.52 -19.29
C VAL A 127 2.67 -4.10 -19.75
N PRO A 128 2.39 -3.07 -18.95
CA PRO A 128 2.91 -1.73 -19.17
C PRO A 128 4.44 -1.72 -19.34
N LEU A 129 4.97 -0.89 -20.25
CA LEU A 129 6.42 -0.78 -20.51
C LEU A 129 7.23 -0.55 -19.23
N ARG A 130 6.73 0.23 -18.26
CA ARG A 130 7.45 0.49 -17.00
C ARG A 130 7.55 -0.74 -16.08
N LEU A 131 6.69 -1.74 -16.28
CA LEU A 131 6.73 -3.02 -15.58
C LEU A 131 7.45 -4.11 -16.37
N ALA A 132 7.64 -3.96 -17.68
CA ALA A 132 8.30 -4.94 -18.52
C ALA A 132 9.70 -5.34 -18.02
N PRO A 133 10.58 -4.41 -17.57
CA PRO A 133 11.88 -4.80 -17.00
C PRO A 133 11.77 -5.71 -15.78
N ILE A 134 10.78 -5.46 -14.90
CA ILE A 134 10.55 -6.31 -13.71
C ILE A 134 9.97 -7.66 -14.11
N ALA A 135 8.98 -7.67 -15.01
CA ALA A 135 8.39 -8.91 -15.52
C ALA A 135 9.46 -9.80 -16.19
N ASN A 136 10.36 -9.21 -16.98
CA ASN A 136 11.47 -9.93 -17.61
C ASN A 136 12.45 -10.48 -16.56
N ARG A 137 12.91 -9.67 -15.59
CA ARG A 137 13.78 -10.17 -14.51
C ARG A 137 13.15 -11.30 -13.70
N ILE A 138 11.84 -11.23 -13.43
CA ILE A 138 11.11 -12.32 -12.76
C ILE A 138 11.12 -13.57 -13.64
N LYS A 139 10.80 -13.44 -14.93
CA LYS A 139 10.78 -14.56 -15.87
C LYS A 139 12.17 -15.20 -16.01
N ASP A 140 13.22 -14.39 -16.09
CA ASP A 140 14.60 -14.86 -16.24
C ASP A 140 15.10 -15.55 -14.96
N GLY A 141 14.73 -15.03 -13.79
CA GLY A 141 15.15 -15.59 -12.50
C GLY A 141 14.33 -16.81 -12.03
N PHE A 142 13.05 -16.88 -12.38
CA PHE A 142 12.09 -17.83 -11.78
C PHE A 142 11.26 -18.61 -12.83
N GLY A 143 11.41 -18.33 -14.11
CA GLY A 143 10.61 -18.92 -15.19
C GLY A 143 9.19 -18.34 -15.26
N ASP A 144 8.28 -19.06 -15.91
CA ASP A 144 6.86 -18.69 -15.93
C ASP A 144 6.21 -19.01 -14.58
N ILE A 145 6.15 -18.00 -13.72
CA ILE A 145 5.53 -18.10 -12.39
C ILE A 145 4.02 -18.41 -12.46
N THR A 146 3.37 -18.28 -13.62
CA THR A 146 1.92 -18.51 -13.78
C THR A 146 1.57 -19.85 -14.40
N SER A 147 2.58 -20.65 -14.74
CA SER A 147 2.43 -21.96 -15.40
C SER A 147 1.55 -22.96 -14.64
N SER A 148 1.52 -22.87 -13.31
CA SER A 148 0.72 -23.74 -12.44
C SER A 148 -0.73 -23.27 -12.25
N SER A 149 -1.08 -22.06 -12.70
CA SER A 149 -2.42 -21.51 -12.54
C SER A 149 -3.41 -22.09 -13.56
N SER A 150 -4.57 -22.52 -13.07
CA SER A 150 -5.70 -22.94 -13.92
C SER A 150 -6.53 -21.78 -14.46
N GLN A 151 -6.22 -20.54 -14.08
CA GLN A 151 -6.98 -19.37 -14.50
C GLN A 151 -6.71 -18.98 -15.95
N SER A 152 -7.75 -18.43 -16.60
CA SER A 152 -7.63 -17.83 -17.92
C SER A 152 -6.75 -16.58 -17.88
N ASP A 153 -6.20 -16.17 -19.02
CA ASP A 153 -5.37 -14.95 -19.11
C ASP A 153 -6.12 -13.72 -18.59
N CYS A 154 -7.41 -13.60 -18.93
CA CYS A 154 -8.25 -12.49 -18.52
C CYS A 154 -8.39 -12.41 -16.99
N ALA A 155 -8.56 -13.55 -16.32
CA ALA A 155 -8.71 -13.60 -14.87
C ALA A 155 -7.38 -13.50 -14.12
N ALA A 156 -6.29 -14.04 -14.69
CA ALA A 156 -4.96 -14.06 -14.07
C ALA A 156 -4.21 -12.73 -14.22
N LYS A 157 -4.41 -12.02 -15.33
CA LYS A 157 -3.67 -10.80 -15.67
C LYS A 157 -3.74 -9.72 -14.58
N PRO A 158 -4.90 -9.43 -13.97
CA PRO A 158 -4.94 -8.38 -12.96
C PRO A 158 -4.06 -8.64 -11.74
N THR A 159 -4.08 -9.86 -11.25
CA THR A 159 -3.22 -10.31 -10.16
C THR A 159 -1.75 -10.27 -10.56
N TYR A 160 -1.42 -10.67 -11.78
CA TYR A 160 -0.04 -10.58 -12.28
C TYR A 160 0.47 -9.14 -12.32
N LEU A 161 -0.35 -8.18 -12.77
CA LEU A 161 0.03 -6.76 -12.80
C LEU A 161 0.25 -6.18 -11.40
N LEU A 162 -0.64 -6.48 -10.45
CA LEU A 162 -0.48 -6.09 -9.04
C LEU A 162 0.81 -6.67 -8.44
N PHE A 163 1.09 -7.94 -8.72
CA PHE A 163 2.31 -8.59 -8.28
C PHE A 163 3.56 -7.88 -8.85
N CYS A 164 3.62 -7.66 -10.16
CA CYS A 164 4.74 -6.94 -10.78
C CYS A 164 4.88 -5.51 -10.24
N ALA A 165 3.77 -4.80 -9.96
CA ALA A 165 3.80 -3.47 -9.38
C ALA A 165 4.37 -3.47 -7.95
N ALA A 166 3.99 -4.44 -7.11
CA ALA A 166 4.56 -4.60 -5.78
C ALA A 166 6.08 -4.86 -5.85
N ILE A 167 6.52 -5.76 -6.73
CA ILE A 167 7.96 -6.03 -6.92
C ILE A 167 8.69 -4.79 -7.46
N LYS A 168 8.07 -4.01 -8.36
CA LYS A 168 8.63 -2.76 -8.87
C LYS A 168 8.80 -1.73 -7.77
N GLU A 169 7.81 -1.54 -6.90
CA GLU A 169 7.96 -0.62 -5.75
C GLU A 169 9.06 -1.10 -4.79
N MET A 170 9.22 -2.41 -4.56
CA MET A 170 10.37 -2.93 -3.81
C MET A 170 11.71 -2.60 -4.49
N ASP A 171 11.75 -2.56 -5.82
CA ASP A 171 12.96 -2.20 -6.61
C ASP A 171 13.24 -0.70 -6.61
N ASP A 172 12.24 0.13 -6.36
CA ASP A 172 12.36 1.59 -6.35
C ASP A 172 12.62 2.16 -4.95
N LEU A 173 12.09 1.52 -3.91
CA LEU A 173 12.07 2.06 -2.56
C LEU A 173 13.19 1.49 -1.68
N LYS A 174 13.55 2.29 -0.68
CA LYS A 174 14.47 1.95 0.41
C LYS A 174 13.73 1.91 1.76
N LEU A 175 14.42 1.42 2.81
CA LEU A 175 13.84 1.24 4.15
C LEU A 175 13.22 2.51 4.75
N ASP A 176 13.82 3.67 4.51
CA ASP A 176 13.39 4.99 4.99
C ASP A 176 12.14 5.52 4.28
N GLN A 177 11.73 4.89 3.17
CA GLN A 177 10.64 5.34 2.32
C GLN A 177 9.38 4.47 2.45
N VAL A 178 9.40 3.47 3.34
CA VAL A 178 8.29 2.52 3.52
C VAL A 178 7.72 2.57 4.93
N ASN A 179 6.48 2.09 5.06
CA ASN A 179 5.77 1.94 6.32
C ASN A 179 4.99 0.62 6.32
N GLU A 180 4.40 0.29 7.47
CA GLU A 180 3.63 -0.94 7.66
C GLU A 180 2.49 -1.10 6.65
N THR A 181 1.75 -0.03 6.34
CA THR A 181 0.68 -0.03 5.33
C THR A 181 1.20 -0.48 3.97
N LYS A 182 2.36 0.03 3.55
CA LYS A 182 2.98 -0.35 2.26
C LYS A 182 3.40 -1.84 2.25
N LEU A 183 3.96 -2.34 3.35
CA LEU A 183 4.29 -3.77 3.49
C LEU A 183 3.05 -4.67 3.41
N LEU A 184 1.92 -4.24 3.99
CA LEU A 184 0.65 -4.97 3.92
C LEU A 184 0.03 -4.95 2.52
N LEU A 185 0.17 -3.85 1.77
CA LEU A 185 -0.27 -3.79 0.37
C LEU A 185 0.55 -4.75 -0.51
N TRP A 186 1.85 -4.81 -0.31
CA TRP A 186 2.71 -5.77 -1.00
C TRP A 186 2.36 -7.22 -0.64
N ARG A 187 2.10 -7.49 0.65
CA ARG A 187 1.60 -8.79 1.12
C ARG A 187 0.35 -9.18 0.35
N ASP A 188 -0.63 -8.29 0.24
CA ASP A 188 -1.90 -8.57 -0.42
C ASP A 188 -1.73 -8.90 -1.91
N ALA A 189 -0.88 -8.13 -2.61
CA ALA A 189 -0.56 -8.41 -4.01
C ALA A 189 0.09 -9.80 -4.19
N ILE A 190 1.02 -10.17 -3.30
CA ILE A 190 1.69 -11.47 -3.31
C ILE A 190 0.70 -12.60 -2.96
N ASN A 191 -0.14 -12.40 -1.94
CA ASN A 191 -1.14 -13.38 -1.51
C ASN A 191 -2.21 -13.62 -2.58
N ASN A 192 -2.61 -12.59 -3.32
CA ASN A 192 -3.48 -12.75 -4.48
C ASN A 192 -2.85 -13.67 -5.54
N ALA A 193 -1.55 -13.50 -5.82
CA ALA A 193 -0.82 -14.37 -6.74
C ALA A 193 -0.72 -15.82 -6.21
N LEU A 194 -0.44 -16.01 -4.92
CA LEU A 194 -0.47 -17.34 -4.28
C LEU A 194 -1.85 -18.00 -4.36
N ASN A 195 -2.93 -17.24 -4.15
CA ASN A 195 -4.30 -17.73 -4.25
C ASN A 195 -4.66 -18.19 -5.66
N LEU A 196 -4.03 -17.60 -6.69
CA LEU A 196 -4.14 -18.06 -8.08
C LEU A 196 -3.14 -19.16 -8.45
N GLN A 197 -2.44 -19.74 -7.47
CA GLN A 197 -1.45 -20.80 -7.66
C GLN A 197 -0.26 -20.35 -8.52
N PHE A 198 0.11 -19.06 -8.46
CA PHE A 198 1.38 -18.63 -9.03
C PHE A 198 2.53 -19.09 -8.15
N ASN A 199 3.66 -19.44 -8.76
CA ASN A 199 4.88 -19.89 -8.11
C ASN A 199 5.66 -18.67 -7.55
N VAL A 200 5.11 -18.02 -6.52
CA VAL A 200 5.65 -16.76 -5.94
C VAL A 200 6.11 -16.87 -4.49
N ASP A 201 6.38 -18.09 -4.00
CA ASP A 201 6.89 -18.33 -2.64
C ASP A 201 8.18 -17.56 -2.34
N PHE A 202 8.98 -17.29 -3.38
CA PHE A 202 10.20 -16.50 -3.26
C PHE A 202 9.90 -15.06 -2.81
N ALA A 203 8.79 -14.47 -3.28
CA ALA A 203 8.42 -13.09 -2.99
C ALA A 203 7.90 -12.93 -1.55
N ILE A 204 7.08 -13.86 -1.06
CA ILE A 204 6.60 -13.78 0.34
C ILE A 204 7.74 -13.98 1.34
N LYS A 205 8.67 -14.91 1.05
CA LYS A 205 9.89 -15.09 1.86
C LYS A 205 10.75 -13.83 1.88
N HIS A 206 10.82 -13.13 0.76
CA HIS A 206 11.55 -11.87 0.65
C HIS A 206 10.85 -10.73 1.41
N LEU A 207 9.53 -10.63 1.33
CA LEU A 207 8.75 -9.65 2.11
C LEU A 207 8.97 -9.81 3.61
N PHE A 208 9.08 -11.03 4.13
CA PHE A 208 9.42 -11.26 5.54
C PHE A 208 10.78 -10.69 5.93
N LYS A 209 11.79 -10.78 5.05
CA LYS A 209 13.10 -10.15 5.28
C LYS A 209 13.01 -8.64 5.31
N ILE A 210 12.25 -8.05 4.38
CA ILE A 210 12.00 -6.61 4.34
C ILE A 210 11.29 -6.16 5.63
N ALA A 211 10.31 -6.91 6.11
CA ALA A 211 9.60 -6.58 7.35
C ALA A 211 10.52 -6.61 8.58
N HIS A 212 11.36 -7.65 8.71
CA HIS A 212 12.41 -7.68 9.72
C HIS A 212 13.35 -6.48 9.61
N ALA A 213 13.80 -6.15 8.39
CA ALA A 213 14.65 -5.00 8.13
C ALA A 213 13.99 -3.68 8.52
N TYR A 214 12.69 -3.51 8.23
CA TYR A 214 11.91 -2.32 8.59
C TYR A 214 11.89 -2.09 10.11
N PHE A 215 11.62 -3.13 10.90
CA PHE A 215 11.63 -3.00 12.36
C PHE A 215 13.03 -2.79 12.93
N GLY A 216 14.05 -3.44 12.37
CA GLY A 216 15.44 -3.18 12.73
C GLY A 216 15.84 -1.72 12.43
N PHE A 217 15.42 -1.21 11.27
CA PHE A 217 15.65 0.16 10.85
C PHE A 217 14.98 1.18 11.78
N LYS A 218 13.70 0.96 12.16
CA LYS A 218 13.00 1.83 13.12
C LYS A 218 13.72 1.95 14.46
N VAL A 219 14.31 0.85 14.95
CA VAL A 219 15.11 0.89 16.18
C VAL A 219 16.46 1.58 15.98
N MET A 220 17.07 1.49 14.80
CA MET A 220 18.31 2.23 14.51
C MET A 220 18.05 3.74 14.36
N GLU A 221 16.96 4.16 13.71
CA GLU A 221 16.58 5.58 13.60
C GLU A 221 16.12 6.17 14.95
N GLY A 222 15.34 5.41 15.72
CA GLY A 222 14.84 5.79 17.04
C GLY A 222 15.91 5.97 18.11
N LYS A 223 17.17 5.62 17.86
CA LYS A 223 18.30 5.98 18.73
C LYS A 223 18.63 7.48 18.72
N SER A 224 17.94 8.29 17.90
CA SER A 224 18.13 9.76 17.84
C SER A 224 16.92 10.60 18.31
N GLY A 225 15.81 9.99 18.72
CA GLY A 225 14.64 10.71 19.25
C GLY A 225 13.86 9.85 20.25
N GLU A 226 13.63 10.38 21.44
CA GLU A 226 13.11 9.73 22.67
C GLU A 226 11.74 9.01 22.60
N GLU A 227 11.16 8.70 21.43
CA GLU A 227 9.83 8.10 21.34
C GLU A 227 9.74 6.96 20.32
N MET A 228 9.07 5.89 20.75
CA MET A 228 8.54 4.76 19.97
C MET A 228 9.51 3.67 19.52
N LEU A 229 9.65 2.65 20.37
CA LEU A 229 9.14 1.29 20.15
C LEU A 229 9.31 0.54 21.48
N LYS A 230 8.25 0.36 22.25
CA LYS A 230 8.29 -0.56 23.39
C LYS A 230 8.15 -1.98 22.83
N LEU A 231 9.24 -2.51 22.30
CA LEU A 231 9.40 -3.95 22.11
C LEU A 231 9.56 -4.56 23.51
N LYS A 232 8.44 -4.71 24.23
CA LYS A 232 8.45 -5.31 25.54
C LYS A 232 8.67 -6.81 25.37
N ASN A 233 9.85 -7.28 25.76
CA ASN A 233 9.85 -8.44 26.62
C ASN A 233 9.53 -7.99 28.05
N VAL A 234 8.99 -8.93 28.82
CA VAL A 234 8.27 -8.79 30.11
C VAL A 234 8.99 -7.93 31.17
N ASP A 235 10.26 -7.56 30.95
CA ASP A 235 11.12 -6.82 31.87
C ASP A 235 11.54 -5.41 31.41
N GLY A 236 10.97 -4.87 30.32
CA GLY A 236 11.19 -3.47 29.91
C GLY A 236 12.52 -3.17 29.21
N LYS A 237 13.24 -4.18 28.74
CA LYS A 237 14.34 -4.02 27.76
C LYS A 237 13.80 -4.14 26.34
N MET A 238 14.17 -3.17 25.50
CA MET A 238 13.90 -3.20 24.05
C MET A 238 14.70 -4.35 23.43
N GLU A 239 14.04 -5.46 23.14
CA GLU A 239 14.64 -6.58 22.42
C GLU A 239 14.04 -6.66 21.03
N VAL A 240 14.71 -6.05 20.06
CA VAL A 240 14.50 -6.40 18.66
C VAL A 240 15.25 -7.72 18.44
N PRO A 241 14.63 -8.75 17.82
CA PRO A 241 15.36 -9.94 17.41
C PRO A 241 16.60 -9.54 16.58
N GLU A 242 17.76 -10.16 16.82
CA GLU A 242 19.02 -9.86 16.12
C GLU A 242 18.86 -9.96 14.60
N ASP A 243 17.97 -10.83 14.14
CA ASP A 243 17.59 -10.98 12.75
C ASP A 243 17.12 -9.66 12.13
N CYS A 244 16.33 -8.85 12.84
CA CYS A 244 15.85 -7.58 12.32
C CYS A 244 16.98 -6.57 12.12
N LEU A 245 17.92 -6.50 13.07
CA LEU A 245 19.07 -5.59 12.97
C LEU A 245 19.98 -6.00 11.80
N ARG A 246 20.23 -7.30 11.65
CA ARG A 246 21.01 -7.85 10.53
C ARG A 246 20.37 -7.58 9.18
N GLU A 247 19.05 -7.82 9.04
CA GLU A 247 18.36 -7.53 7.78
C GLU A 247 18.32 -6.02 7.49
N ALA A 248 18.19 -5.18 8.53
CA ALA A 248 18.23 -3.72 8.35
C ALA A 248 19.59 -3.22 7.85
N GLU A 249 20.68 -3.77 8.36
CA GLU A 249 22.02 -3.52 7.83
C GLU A 249 22.16 -4.03 6.39
N TYR A 250 21.64 -5.22 6.08
CA TYR A 250 21.68 -5.80 4.74
C TYR A 250 21.02 -4.90 3.68
N PHE A 251 19.86 -4.33 3.99
CA PHE A 251 19.11 -3.43 3.09
C PHE A 251 19.52 -1.95 3.18
N SER A 252 20.40 -1.57 4.10
CA SER A 252 20.81 -0.18 4.30
C SER A 252 21.34 0.45 3.01
N GLY A 253 20.69 1.55 2.59
CA GLY A 253 21.03 2.31 1.38
C GLY A 253 20.69 1.65 0.04
N LYS A 254 20.16 0.42 0.04
CA LYS A 254 19.89 -0.39 -1.15
C LYS A 254 18.38 -0.48 -1.43
N PRO A 255 17.98 -0.77 -2.68
CA PRO A 255 16.60 -1.12 -2.99
C PRO A 255 16.12 -2.32 -2.18
N LEU A 256 14.85 -2.34 -1.81
CA LEU A 256 14.23 -3.44 -1.08
C LEU A 256 14.11 -4.71 -1.91
N SER A 257 14.27 -4.65 -3.24
CA SER A 257 14.40 -5.83 -4.12
C SER A 257 15.78 -6.49 -4.06
N THR A 258 16.74 -5.95 -3.30
CA THR A 258 18.11 -6.48 -3.24
C THR A 258 18.10 -7.96 -2.82
N GLY A 259 18.69 -8.82 -3.65
CA GLY A 259 18.72 -10.27 -3.43
C GLY A 259 17.47 -11.03 -3.89
N LEU A 260 16.42 -10.32 -4.35
CA LEU A 260 15.21 -10.91 -4.93
C LEU A 260 15.37 -11.18 -6.42
N LEU A 261 15.67 -10.12 -7.18
CA LEU A 261 15.72 -10.13 -8.63
C LEU A 261 17.18 -10.24 -9.08
N ARG A 262 17.54 -11.36 -9.71
CA ARG A 262 18.88 -11.61 -10.25
C ARG A 262 19.12 -10.89 -11.57
#